data_AF-M0LVH7-F1
#
_entry.id   AF-M0LVH7-F1
#
_cell.length_a   1.000
_cell.length_b   1.000
_cell.length_c   1.000
_cell.angle_alpha   90.00
_cell.angle_beta   90.00
_cell.angle_gamma   90.00
#
_symmetry.space_group_name_H-M   'P 1'
#
loop_
_entity.id
_entity.type
_entity.pdbx_description
1 polymer ?
#
loop_
_entity_poly.entity_id
_entity_poly.type
_entity_poly.pdbx_seq_one_letter_code
_entity_poly.pdbx_strand_id
1 'polypeptide(L)'
;MNRRTFVRTGAAVGTLGSVALAGCTQLFTTGSQYAPPMVENRPNAVYIPSHKEGMEMAGMSGMDSTSGTNNSSSMDGMSGMNDSTSTSGMSGTNNSSMDSMSGMEGQPATLRCALTYSYPHRFWTVTGSDTEKVSIASDDTLHLMVSVWDAASGVYVMDTSPTITVSQDDEEVTTNTPWTMVSQNMGFHAGDNVTLPGEGTYTAKVEVPAVTTRRLRGFDGQFTTPRTFEFEFDYSQETLENLSFQRLDDRKGNRQAISPMEMDMMPLSTAPAAGSLPGRTLGRTKTADDIVFVATAIPDAADFDIDGSTYLAVSARTPYNRYVLPAMSLSGTLTRNGQQVFDGPLTPALDPELDYHYGTGIDTVQAGDVLELSVETPPQVARHEGYETAFLQTATTRITIE
;
A
#
# COMPACT_ATOMS: atom_id res chain seq x y z
N MET A 1 -13.10 -13.72 11.19
CA MET A 1 -12.65 -13.67 12.61
C MET A 1 -12.68 -12.22 13.05
N ASN A 2 -13.52 -11.86 14.01
CA ASN A 2 -13.73 -10.48 14.42
C ASN A 2 -12.60 -10.08 15.39
N ARG A 3 -11.55 -9.42 14.87
CA ARG A 3 -10.37 -9.00 15.66
C ARG A 3 -10.67 -7.90 16.69
N ARG A 4 -11.88 -7.35 16.69
CA ARG A 4 -12.36 -6.34 17.64
C ARG A 4 -13.13 -6.99 18.79
N THR A 5 -12.43 -7.63 19.73
CA THR A 5 -13.02 -7.97 21.04
C THR A 5 -11.99 -7.74 22.12
N PHE A 6 -12.00 -6.55 22.72
CA PHE A 6 -11.42 -6.35 24.04
C PHE A 6 -12.53 -6.06 25.05
N VAL A 7 -12.36 -6.67 26.22
CA VAL A 7 -13.34 -6.88 27.29
C VAL A 7 -13.46 -5.62 28.15
N ARG A 8 -14.70 -5.18 28.43
CA ARG A 8 -15.03 -4.36 29.61
C ARG A 8 -16.25 -4.92 30.33
N THR A 9 -16.00 -5.83 31.27
CA THR A 9 -16.92 -6.16 32.35
C THR A 9 -16.76 -5.12 33.45
N GLY A 10 -17.74 -4.22 33.61
CA GLY A 10 -17.71 -3.19 34.65
C GLY A 10 -19.11 -2.69 35.03
N ALA A 11 -19.66 -3.30 36.08
CA ALA A 11 -20.72 -2.82 36.99
C ALA A 11 -22.07 -2.33 36.40
N ALA A 12 -23.07 -3.22 36.42
CA ALA A 12 -24.48 -2.85 36.43
C ALA A 12 -25.04 -2.95 37.86
N VAL A 13 -25.27 -1.81 38.51
CA VAL A 13 -26.23 -1.69 39.62
C VAL A 13 -27.19 -0.57 39.25
N GLY A 14 -28.43 -0.95 38.95
CA GLY A 14 -29.48 -0.02 38.57
C GLY A 14 -30.14 0.64 39.78
N THR A 15 -30.71 1.82 39.55
CA THR A 15 -31.95 2.26 40.20
C THR A 15 -32.63 3.34 39.36
N LEU A 16 -33.95 3.21 39.25
CA LEU A 16 -34.89 3.98 38.43
C LEU A 16 -35.13 5.40 38.97
N GLY A 17 -35.41 6.36 38.06
CA GLY A 17 -35.94 7.68 38.43
C GLY A 17 -36.33 8.53 37.20
N SER A 18 -37.62 8.80 37.06
CA SER A 18 -38.32 9.27 35.87
C SER A 18 -38.34 10.79 35.64
N VAL A 19 -38.69 11.17 34.40
CA VAL A 19 -39.46 12.35 33.93
C VAL A 19 -38.71 13.37 33.05
N ALA A 20 -39.25 13.46 31.82
CA ALA A 20 -39.01 14.33 30.69
C ALA A 20 -38.75 15.82 30.96
N LEU A 21 -37.79 16.37 30.19
CA LEU A 21 -37.98 17.65 29.49
C LEU A 21 -37.50 17.51 28.05
N ALA A 22 -38.38 17.88 27.13
CA ALA A 22 -38.12 18.02 25.72
C ALA A 22 -37.02 19.06 25.48
N GLY A 23 -35.88 18.60 24.99
CA GLY A 23 -34.87 19.43 24.36
C GLY A 23 -34.45 18.70 23.10
N CYS A 24 -34.97 19.12 21.95
CA CYS A 24 -34.39 18.78 20.66
C CYS A 24 -33.05 19.51 20.54
N THR A 25 -32.06 19.12 21.35
CA THR A 25 -30.68 19.34 20.98
C THR A 25 -30.44 18.39 19.83
N GLN A 26 -30.44 18.95 18.62
CA GLN A 26 -29.77 18.37 17.47
C GLN A 26 -28.44 17.80 17.97
N LEU A 27 -28.40 16.49 18.21
CA LEU A 27 -27.16 15.74 18.20
C LEU A 27 -26.67 15.87 16.76
N PHE A 28 -25.95 16.94 16.49
CA PHE A 28 -25.05 16.98 15.36
C PHE A 28 -24.11 15.81 15.60
N THR A 29 -24.37 14.71 14.91
CA THR A 29 -23.40 13.65 14.77
C THR A 29 -22.22 14.32 14.07
N THR A 30 -21.17 14.66 14.82
CA THR A 30 -19.89 15.18 14.29
C THR A 30 -19.18 14.18 13.38
N GLY A 31 -19.79 13.03 13.07
CA GLY A 31 -19.26 12.01 12.17
C GLY A 31 -19.49 12.22 10.67
N SER A 32 -19.99 13.37 10.21
CA SER A 32 -20.34 13.55 8.77
C SER A 32 -19.31 14.32 7.92
N GLN A 33 -18.33 15.01 8.52
CA GLN A 33 -17.42 15.86 7.73
C GLN A 33 -16.29 15.07 7.05
N TYR A 34 -15.78 14.02 7.69
CA TYR A 34 -14.63 13.23 7.20
C TYR A 34 -15.01 12.00 6.37
N ALA A 35 -16.31 11.74 6.19
CA ALA A 35 -16.80 10.58 5.45
C ALA A 35 -17.73 11.03 4.32
N PRO A 36 -17.23 11.64 3.22
CA PRO A 36 -18.07 12.03 2.09
C PRO A 36 -18.92 10.85 1.60
N PRO A 37 -20.08 11.07 0.97
CA PRO A 37 -20.81 9.97 0.34
C PRO A 37 -19.94 9.19 -0.64
N MET A 38 -20.07 7.86 -0.63
CA MET A 38 -19.42 7.03 -1.65
C MET A 38 -19.95 7.38 -3.03
N VAL A 39 -19.12 7.18 -4.05
CA VAL A 39 -19.58 7.26 -5.44
C VAL A 39 -20.72 6.25 -5.67
N GLU A 40 -21.79 6.69 -6.32
CA GLU A 40 -22.90 5.82 -6.74
C GLU A 40 -22.55 5.13 -8.08
N ASN A 41 -23.09 3.94 -8.33
CA ASN A 41 -22.91 3.19 -9.60
C ASN A 41 -21.43 2.97 -9.99
N ARG A 42 -20.59 2.64 -8.99
CA ARG A 42 -19.15 2.40 -9.15
C ARG A 42 -18.88 1.29 -10.17
N PRO A 43 -17.89 1.44 -11.07
CA PRO A 43 -17.53 0.38 -12.00
C PRO A 43 -16.81 -0.77 -11.27
N ASN A 44 -16.88 -1.98 -11.81
CA ASN A 44 -16.04 -3.12 -11.40
C ASN A 44 -14.63 -2.97 -12.01
N ALA A 45 -13.93 -1.91 -11.62
CA ALA A 45 -12.67 -1.44 -12.18
C ALA A 45 -12.12 -0.30 -11.30
N VAL A 46 -10.88 0.11 -11.53
CA VAL A 46 -10.30 1.28 -10.87
C VAL A 46 -11.07 2.54 -11.29
N TYR A 47 -11.39 3.39 -10.31
CA TYR A 47 -12.13 4.63 -10.56
C TYR A 47 -11.71 5.76 -9.62
N ILE A 48 -11.97 7.03 -9.99
CA ILE A 48 -11.64 8.19 -9.16
C ILE A 48 -12.55 8.23 -7.92
N PRO A 49 -12.00 8.22 -6.69
CA PRO A 49 -12.80 8.27 -5.46
C PRO A 49 -13.57 9.58 -5.29
N SER A 50 -14.44 9.65 -4.29
CA SER A 50 -15.21 10.87 -3.97
C SER A 50 -14.33 12.06 -3.54
N HIS A 51 -13.15 11.80 -2.99
CA HIS A 51 -12.26 12.82 -2.44
C HIS A 51 -10.78 12.38 -2.50
N LYS A 52 -9.89 13.35 -2.30
CA LYS A 52 -8.46 13.21 -2.05
C LYS A 52 -8.14 13.94 -0.76
N GLU A 53 -7.33 13.33 0.11
CA GLU A 53 -6.99 13.88 1.42
C GLU A 53 -5.48 13.94 1.67
N GLY A 54 -5.07 14.77 2.62
CA GLY A 54 -3.71 14.92 3.13
C GLY A 54 -3.32 13.79 4.07
N MET A 55 -2.05 13.72 4.43
CA MET A 55 -1.59 12.98 5.60
C MET A 55 -0.48 13.75 6.29
N GLU A 56 -0.40 13.60 7.60
CA GLU A 56 0.65 14.17 8.43
C GLU A 56 1.81 13.18 8.59
N MET A 57 3.03 13.70 8.64
CA MET A 57 4.22 12.89 8.93
C MET A 57 4.45 12.85 10.45
N ALA A 58 4.00 11.78 11.11
CA ALA A 58 4.24 11.60 12.53
C ALA A 58 5.70 11.28 12.87
N GLY A 59 6.41 10.57 12.00
CA GLY A 59 7.84 10.30 12.18
C GLY A 59 8.43 9.40 11.11
N MET A 60 9.75 9.43 10.96
CA MET A 60 10.46 8.58 10.01
C MET A 60 11.85 8.18 10.52
N SER A 61 12.16 6.88 10.46
CA SER A 61 13.46 6.38 10.91
C SER A 61 14.56 6.87 9.98
N GLY A 62 15.59 7.52 10.54
CA GLY A 62 16.69 8.11 9.78
C GLY A 62 16.59 9.62 9.58
N MET A 63 15.48 10.25 9.98
CA MET A 63 15.49 11.65 10.43
C MET A 63 15.96 11.65 11.88
N ASP A 64 17.28 11.54 12.06
CA ASP A 64 18.04 11.81 13.28
C ASP A 64 17.27 11.71 14.62
N SER A 65 17.35 10.54 15.25
CA SER A 65 17.43 10.43 16.70
C SER A 65 18.83 10.88 17.15
N THR A 66 19.19 12.15 16.91
CA THR A 66 20.36 12.77 17.54
C THR A 66 19.91 13.53 18.77
N SER A 67 20.25 12.95 19.92
CA SER A 67 20.35 13.59 21.25
C SER A 67 19.10 14.24 21.81
N GLY A 68 18.71 13.80 23.01
CA GLY A 68 17.82 14.56 23.88
C GLY A 68 18.32 16.01 24.03
N THR A 69 17.65 16.93 23.37
CA THR A 69 17.52 18.33 23.78
C THR A 69 16.33 18.91 23.01
N ASN A 70 15.32 19.38 23.76
CA ASN A 70 14.12 20.04 23.26
C ASN A 70 14.37 20.95 22.05
N ASN A 71 13.62 20.73 20.98
CA ASN A 71 13.15 21.85 20.18
C ASN A 71 11.79 21.52 19.58
N SER A 72 10.74 22.01 20.25
CA SER A 72 9.44 22.19 19.65
C SER A 72 9.56 23.24 18.54
N SER A 73 9.57 22.76 17.31
CA SER A 73 9.25 23.59 16.15
C SER A 73 8.35 22.79 15.24
N SER A 74 7.05 23.06 15.34
CA SER A 74 6.07 22.76 14.30
C SER A 74 6.68 23.02 12.93
N MET A 75 6.53 22.07 12.01
CA MET A 75 6.68 22.36 10.59
C MET A 75 5.45 23.16 10.13
N ASP A 76 5.33 24.39 10.62
CA ASP A 76 4.46 25.40 10.02
C ASP A 76 5.10 25.82 8.69
N GLY A 77 4.69 25.19 7.58
CA GLY A 77 5.11 25.68 6.28
C GLY A 77 5.05 24.75 5.08
N MET A 78 3.97 23.99 4.88
CA MET A 78 3.63 23.48 3.53
C MET A 78 2.15 23.73 3.21
N SER A 79 1.71 24.99 3.35
CA SER A 79 0.46 25.48 2.76
C SER A 79 0.78 26.40 1.58
N GLY A 80 0.57 25.89 0.35
CA GLY A 80 0.56 26.74 -0.83
C GLY A 80 1.11 26.10 -2.11
N MET A 81 0.38 25.17 -2.72
CA MET A 81 0.40 25.03 -4.18
C MET A 81 -1.03 25.11 -4.71
N ASN A 82 -1.36 26.30 -5.19
CA ASN A 82 -2.58 26.61 -5.91
C ASN A 82 -2.40 26.18 -7.36
N ASP A 83 -3.11 25.14 -7.80
CA ASP A 83 -3.14 24.70 -9.19
C ASP A 83 -4.11 25.57 -9.99
N SER A 84 -3.57 26.51 -10.77
CA SER A 84 -4.31 27.20 -11.82
C SER A 84 -4.02 26.55 -13.17
N THR A 85 -5.00 25.83 -13.68
CA THR A 85 -5.21 25.43 -15.08
C THR A 85 -4.44 26.23 -16.13
N SER A 86 -3.55 25.56 -16.86
CA SER A 86 -3.29 25.87 -18.27
C SER A 86 -2.97 24.60 -19.07
N THR A 87 -3.80 24.35 -20.07
CA THR A 87 -3.64 23.33 -21.12
C THR A 87 -2.42 23.57 -22.01
N SER A 88 -1.89 22.45 -22.54
CA SER A 88 -1.00 22.26 -23.71
C SER A 88 0.51 22.19 -23.46
N GLY A 89 1.11 21.05 -23.84
CA GLY A 89 2.57 20.87 -23.94
C GLY A 89 3.02 19.42 -23.67
N MET A 90 3.11 18.61 -24.72
CA MET A 90 3.87 17.36 -24.72
C MET A 90 5.37 17.61 -24.48
N SER A 91 6.04 16.60 -23.90
CA SER A 91 7.50 16.34 -23.90
C SER A 91 8.33 16.92 -22.74
N GLY A 92 9.15 16.05 -22.12
CA GLY A 92 10.28 16.42 -21.25
C GLY A 92 10.18 15.83 -19.84
N THR A 93 10.54 14.56 -19.61
CA THR A 93 11.85 14.14 -19.06
C THR A 93 12.28 14.91 -17.81
N ASN A 94 12.30 14.23 -16.66
CA ASN A 94 13.43 14.21 -15.70
C ASN A 94 13.11 13.26 -14.54
N ASN A 95 13.50 12.00 -14.69
CA ASN A 95 13.78 11.12 -13.55
C ASN A 95 15.27 10.76 -13.60
N SER A 96 16.12 11.80 -13.57
CA SER A 96 17.57 11.70 -13.68
C SER A 96 18.23 11.83 -12.31
N SER A 97 17.76 11.04 -11.34
CA SER A 97 18.36 10.92 -10.01
C SER A 97 18.40 9.46 -9.53
N MET A 98 18.48 8.50 -10.46
CA MET A 98 18.69 7.07 -10.15
C MET A 98 19.68 6.39 -11.13
N ASP A 99 20.52 7.16 -11.83
CA ASP A 99 21.61 6.60 -12.63
C ASP A 99 22.80 6.27 -11.72
N SER A 100 22.77 5.06 -11.13
CA SER A 100 23.91 4.27 -10.63
C SER A 100 23.45 3.23 -9.61
N MET A 101 22.70 2.20 -10.03
CA MET A 101 22.37 1.05 -9.17
C MET A 101 23.04 -0.27 -9.57
N SER A 102 24.00 -0.24 -10.50
CA SER A 102 24.84 -1.40 -10.79
C SER A 102 26.04 -1.46 -9.84
N GLY A 103 25.88 -2.12 -8.68
CA GLY A 103 27.03 -2.46 -7.82
C GLY A 103 26.80 -2.47 -6.30
N MET A 104 25.67 -2.97 -5.79
CA MET A 104 25.44 -3.11 -4.34
C MET A 104 25.35 -4.57 -3.88
N GLU A 105 26.38 -5.37 -4.17
CA GLU A 105 26.59 -6.62 -3.42
C GLU A 105 27.10 -6.29 -1.99
N GLY A 106 26.34 -6.69 -0.96
CA GLY A 106 26.86 -6.80 0.41
C GLY A 106 26.63 -5.64 1.38
N GLN A 107 25.76 -4.66 1.09
CA GLN A 107 25.34 -3.71 2.14
C GLN A 107 24.26 -4.34 3.03
N PRO A 108 24.35 -4.25 4.36
CA PRO A 108 23.30 -4.75 5.25
C PRO A 108 22.01 -3.95 5.01
N ALA A 109 20.88 -4.66 4.92
CA ALA A 109 19.57 -4.03 4.78
C ALA A 109 19.34 -2.94 5.84
N THR A 110 19.01 -1.74 5.37
CA THR A 110 18.61 -0.62 6.22
C THR A 110 17.14 -0.34 5.97
N LEU A 111 16.28 -1.10 6.66
CA LEU A 111 14.86 -0.80 6.63
C LEU A 111 14.63 0.61 7.18
N ARG A 112 13.90 1.40 6.40
CA ARG A 112 13.28 2.64 6.87
C ARG A 112 11.81 2.38 7.14
N CYS A 113 11.30 3.09 8.14
CA CYS A 113 9.91 3.07 8.55
C CYS A 113 9.43 4.51 8.65
N ALA A 114 8.24 4.77 8.11
CA ALA A 114 7.53 6.02 8.27
C ALA A 114 6.19 5.77 8.96
N LEU A 115 5.89 6.58 9.97
CA LEU A 115 4.61 6.67 10.62
C LEU A 115 3.89 7.92 10.10
N THR A 116 2.70 7.73 9.54
CA THR A 116 1.84 8.82 9.06
C THR A 116 0.46 8.67 9.64
N TYR A 117 -0.32 9.75 9.63
CA TYR A 117 -1.75 9.66 9.92
C TYR A 117 -2.58 10.57 9.02
N SER A 118 -3.86 10.22 8.88
CA SER A 118 -4.88 10.99 8.16
C SER A 118 -6.19 10.97 8.95
N TYR A 119 -7.23 11.60 8.41
CA TYR A 119 -8.61 11.41 8.83
C TYR A 119 -8.94 9.91 8.95
N PRO A 120 -9.86 9.48 9.82
CA PRO A 120 -10.34 8.10 9.83
C PRO A 120 -10.91 7.69 8.46
N HIS A 121 -10.55 6.52 7.95
CA HIS A 121 -10.99 6.07 6.64
C HIS A 121 -12.04 4.97 6.74
N ARG A 122 -12.90 4.91 5.71
CA ARG A 122 -13.54 3.65 5.33
C ARG A 122 -12.62 2.90 4.37
N PHE A 123 -12.55 1.60 4.51
CA PHE A 123 -11.78 0.74 3.61
C PHE A 123 -12.46 -0.63 3.49
N TRP A 124 -11.93 -1.48 2.61
CA TRP A 124 -12.46 -2.81 2.36
C TRP A 124 -11.39 -3.85 2.57
N THR A 125 -11.63 -4.80 3.47
CA THR A 125 -10.80 -6.00 3.57
C THR A 125 -11.20 -6.97 2.46
N VAL A 126 -10.25 -7.80 2.02
CA VAL A 126 -10.46 -8.78 0.95
C VAL A 126 -10.24 -10.17 1.51
N THR A 127 -11.12 -11.12 1.19
CA THR A 127 -10.95 -12.55 1.49
C THR A 127 -11.47 -13.36 0.32
N GLY A 128 -10.58 -14.07 -0.37
CA GLY A 128 -10.90 -14.65 -1.67
C GLY A 128 -11.26 -13.52 -2.63
N SER A 129 -12.45 -13.58 -3.23
CA SER A 129 -13.00 -12.53 -4.09
C SER A 129 -14.01 -11.61 -3.38
N ASP A 130 -14.27 -11.84 -2.09
CA ASP A 130 -15.25 -11.07 -1.32
C ASP A 130 -14.59 -9.87 -0.64
N THR A 131 -15.35 -8.76 -0.56
CA THR A 131 -14.93 -7.55 0.14
C THR A 131 -15.84 -7.26 1.33
N GLU A 132 -15.25 -6.93 2.48
CA GLU A 132 -15.99 -6.48 3.66
C GLU A 132 -15.65 -5.01 3.97
N LYS A 133 -16.68 -4.16 4.02
CA LYS A 133 -16.51 -2.74 4.31
C LYS A 133 -16.26 -2.52 5.80
N VAL A 134 -15.10 -1.95 6.12
CA VAL A 134 -14.84 -1.33 7.42
C VAL A 134 -15.34 0.11 7.36
N SER A 135 -16.28 0.45 8.25
CA SER A 135 -16.80 1.81 8.38
C SER A 135 -16.10 2.55 9.52
N ILE A 136 -16.06 3.87 9.43
CA ILE A 136 -15.53 4.75 10.47
C ILE A 136 -16.43 4.66 11.70
N ALA A 137 -15.86 4.32 12.84
CA ALA A 137 -16.54 4.32 14.13
C ALA A 137 -16.61 5.75 14.70
N SER A 138 -17.55 5.99 15.61
CA SER A 138 -17.73 7.32 16.21
C SER A 138 -16.58 7.77 17.10
N ASP A 139 -15.77 6.82 17.56
CA ASP A 139 -14.60 6.98 18.41
C ASP A 139 -13.28 6.81 17.65
N ASP A 140 -13.31 6.58 16.33
CA ASP A 140 -12.08 6.62 15.53
C ASP A 140 -11.54 8.05 15.51
N THR A 141 -10.29 8.25 15.94
CA THR A 141 -9.65 9.58 16.00
C THR A 141 -8.82 9.88 14.77
N LEU A 142 -8.10 8.87 14.25
CA LEU A 142 -7.26 9.01 13.06
C LEU A 142 -7.11 7.66 12.35
N HIS A 143 -6.72 7.70 11.07
CA HIS A 143 -6.22 6.54 10.35
C HIS A 143 -4.69 6.51 10.48
N LEU A 144 -4.16 5.55 11.24
CA LEU A 144 -2.72 5.43 11.49
C LEU A 144 -2.10 4.50 10.46
N MET A 145 -1.01 4.94 9.83
CA MET A 145 -0.39 4.26 8.71
C MET A 145 1.11 4.08 8.91
N VAL A 146 1.60 2.90 8.51
CA VAL A 146 3.01 2.54 8.52
C VAL A 146 3.45 2.12 7.12
N SER A 147 4.56 2.71 6.68
CA SER A 147 5.25 2.38 5.43
C SER A 147 6.66 1.89 5.75
N VAL A 148 7.04 0.72 5.24
CA VAL A 148 8.37 0.13 5.49
C VAL A 148 9.01 -0.26 4.17
N TRP A 149 10.24 0.19 3.96
CA TRP A 149 11.00 -0.03 2.73
C TRP A 149 12.49 -0.19 2.99
N ASP A 150 13.19 -0.79 2.05
CA ASP A 150 14.65 -0.81 2.03
C ASP A 150 15.21 0.54 1.57
N ALA A 151 16.08 1.17 2.36
CA ALA A 151 16.59 2.51 2.06
C ALA A 151 17.39 2.60 0.77
N ALA A 152 18.08 1.53 0.39
CA ALA A 152 18.99 1.54 -0.75
C ALA A 152 18.22 1.45 -2.08
N SER A 153 17.25 0.54 -2.16
CA SER A 153 16.47 0.27 -3.37
C SER A 153 15.15 1.05 -3.44
N GLY A 154 14.60 1.48 -2.30
CA GLY A 154 13.24 2.04 -2.22
C GLY A 154 12.13 0.99 -2.24
N VAL A 155 12.45 -0.31 -2.29
CA VAL A 155 11.48 -1.40 -2.36
C VAL A 155 10.76 -1.58 -1.03
N TYR A 156 9.43 -1.65 -1.08
CA TYR A 156 8.58 -1.86 0.08
C TYR A 156 8.54 -3.33 0.52
N VAL A 157 8.58 -3.58 1.83
CA VAL A 157 8.44 -4.93 2.40
C VAL A 157 6.98 -5.26 2.73
N MET A 158 6.19 -5.47 1.68
CA MET A 158 4.72 -5.47 1.70
C MET A 158 4.05 -6.65 2.39
N ASP A 159 4.75 -7.75 2.62
CA ASP A 159 4.19 -8.96 3.25
C ASP A 159 4.36 -8.98 4.77
N THR A 160 4.85 -7.86 5.34
CA THR A 160 4.96 -7.70 6.78
C THR A 160 3.63 -7.19 7.33
N SER A 161 3.11 -7.84 8.36
CA SER A 161 1.99 -7.34 9.16
C SER A 161 2.58 -6.74 10.44
N PRO A 162 2.90 -5.43 10.46
CA PRO A 162 3.46 -4.82 11.65
C PRO A 162 2.45 -4.80 12.79
N THR A 163 2.94 -4.73 14.01
CA THR A 163 2.14 -4.37 15.20
C THR A 163 2.49 -2.95 15.59
N ILE A 164 1.49 -2.13 15.88
CA ILE A 164 1.69 -0.78 16.41
C ILE A 164 1.12 -0.74 17.82
N THR A 165 1.96 -0.38 18.79
CA THR A 165 1.55 -0.05 20.15
C THR A 165 1.72 1.45 20.35
N VAL A 166 0.63 2.13 20.69
CA VAL A 166 0.62 3.55 21.02
C VAL A 166 0.49 3.69 22.53
N SER A 167 1.34 4.53 23.12
CA SER A 167 1.38 4.81 24.55
C SER A 167 1.39 6.31 24.81
N GLN A 168 0.97 6.71 26.01
CA GLN A 168 1.07 8.07 26.53
C GLN A 168 1.55 7.97 27.99
N ASP A 169 2.56 8.76 28.37
CA ASP A 169 3.16 8.72 29.71
C ASP A 169 3.55 7.28 30.17
N ASP A 170 4.15 6.50 29.25
CA ASP A 170 4.50 5.08 29.42
C ASP A 170 3.32 4.10 29.65
N GLU A 171 2.08 4.58 29.59
CA GLU A 171 0.88 3.74 29.65
C GLU A 171 0.36 3.39 28.23
N GLU A 172 0.09 2.11 27.98
CA GLU A 172 -0.45 1.66 26.69
C GLU A 172 -1.87 2.19 26.49
N VAL A 173 -2.06 2.94 25.40
CA VAL A 173 -3.34 3.50 24.97
C VAL A 173 -4.07 2.51 24.06
N THR A 174 -3.37 1.98 23.07
CA THR A 174 -3.91 1.01 22.12
C THR A 174 -2.81 0.19 21.48
N THR A 175 -3.12 -1.06 21.13
CA THR A 175 -2.27 -1.91 20.30
C THR A 175 -3.09 -2.49 19.16
N ASN A 176 -2.62 -2.37 17.93
CA ASN A 176 -3.28 -2.96 16.76
C ASN A 176 -2.30 -3.64 15.79
N THR A 177 -2.87 -4.44 14.90
CA THR A 177 -2.16 -5.05 13.75
C THR A 177 -2.85 -4.54 12.49
N PRO A 178 -2.40 -3.40 11.94
CA PRO A 178 -3.04 -2.77 10.80
C PRO A 178 -3.10 -3.67 9.56
N TRP A 179 -4.01 -3.36 8.64
CA TRP A 179 -4.19 -4.12 7.41
C TRP A 179 -3.20 -3.63 6.36
N THR A 180 -2.49 -4.56 5.70
CA THR A 180 -1.79 -4.24 4.45
C THR A 180 -2.81 -3.82 3.40
N MET A 181 -2.64 -2.62 2.86
CA MET A 181 -3.62 -2.01 1.98
C MET A 181 -2.98 -1.17 0.88
N VAL A 182 -3.79 -0.84 -0.12
CA VAL A 182 -3.41 0.09 -1.19
C VAL A 182 -4.42 1.21 -1.36
N SER A 183 -3.91 2.42 -1.52
CA SER A 183 -4.63 3.65 -1.83
C SER A 183 -4.14 4.22 -3.16
N GLN A 184 -5.00 4.91 -3.91
CA GLN A 184 -4.57 5.68 -5.07
C GLN A 184 -3.65 6.83 -4.68
N ASN A 185 -3.96 7.47 -3.55
CA ASN A 185 -3.28 8.65 -3.05
C ASN A 185 -2.06 8.29 -2.20
N MET A 186 -2.22 7.34 -1.27
CA MET A 186 -1.24 7.03 -0.22
C MET A 186 -0.39 5.78 -0.52
N GLY A 187 -0.46 5.25 -1.75
CA GLY A 187 0.31 4.07 -2.15
C GLY A 187 0.03 2.83 -1.30
N PHE A 188 1.06 2.00 -1.11
CA PHE A 188 1.01 0.84 -0.21
C PHE A 188 1.43 1.22 1.19
N HIS A 189 0.68 0.76 2.18
CA HIS A 189 0.97 0.94 3.60
C HIS A 189 0.23 -0.14 4.41
N ALA A 190 0.59 -0.30 5.67
CA ALA A 190 -0.26 -0.95 6.66
C ALA A 190 -1.06 0.13 7.40
N GLY A 191 -2.39 0.08 7.36
CA GLY A 191 -3.24 1.08 8.02
C GLY A 191 -4.39 0.49 8.83
N ASP A 192 -4.86 1.22 9.85
CA ASP A 192 -6.17 1.01 10.48
C ASP A 192 -6.61 2.28 11.19
N ASN A 193 -7.90 2.42 11.45
CA ASN A 193 -8.38 3.48 12.32
C ASN A 193 -8.06 3.14 13.78
N VAL A 194 -7.66 4.14 14.55
CA VAL A 194 -7.37 4.00 15.98
C VAL A 194 -8.12 5.07 16.78
N THR A 195 -8.27 4.80 18.07
CA THR A 195 -8.87 5.72 19.05
C THR A 195 -7.79 6.19 20.02
N LEU A 196 -7.60 7.49 20.10
CA LEU A 196 -6.77 8.16 21.11
C LEU A 196 -7.66 8.82 22.18
N PRO A 197 -7.24 8.88 23.46
CA PRO A 197 -8.04 9.43 24.56
C PRO A 197 -8.25 10.95 24.48
N GLY A 198 -7.39 11.66 23.75
CA GLY A 198 -7.47 13.10 23.56
C GLY A 198 -6.29 13.65 22.77
N GLU A 199 -6.18 14.97 22.72
CA GLU A 199 -5.00 15.64 22.16
C GLU A 199 -3.79 15.49 23.10
N GLY A 200 -2.59 15.46 22.54
CA GLY A 200 -1.35 15.36 23.30
C GLY A 200 -0.24 14.63 22.55
N THR A 201 0.86 14.41 23.26
CA THR A 201 2.04 13.68 22.76
C THR A 201 1.89 12.19 23.06
N TYR A 202 2.26 11.36 22.09
CA TYR A 202 2.18 9.90 22.14
C TYR A 202 3.48 9.28 21.64
N THR A 203 3.76 8.07 22.12
CA THR A 203 4.83 7.21 21.59
C THR A 203 4.22 6.05 20.82
N ALA A 204 4.58 5.89 19.56
CA ALA A 204 4.22 4.75 18.73
C ALA A 204 5.43 3.81 18.56
N LYS A 205 5.33 2.61 19.12
CA LYS A 205 6.25 1.50 18.89
C LYS A 205 5.74 0.63 17.74
N VAL A 206 6.48 0.57 16.64
CA VAL A 206 6.17 -0.20 15.44
C VAL A 206 7.08 -1.43 15.37
N GLU A 207 6.50 -2.62 15.50
CA GLU A 207 7.20 -3.89 15.42
C GLU A 207 6.94 -4.53 14.06
N VAL A 208 7.98 -4.56 13.21
CA VAL A 208 7.94 -5.13 11.87
C VAL A 208 8.48 -6.57 11.94
N PRO A 209 7.68 -7.59 11.60
CA PRO A 209 8.16 -8.97 11.57
C PRO A 209 9.17 -9.20 10.44
N ALA A 210 9.85 -10.35 10.48
CA ALA A 210 10.72 -10.76 9.39
C ALA A 210 9.92 -10.95 8.08
N VAL A 211 10.54 -10.61 6.95
CA VAL A 211 9.96 -10.82 5.62
C VAL A 211 9.92 -12.32 5.32
N THR A 212 8.76 -12.77 4.84
CA THR A 212 8.49 -14.19 4.53
C THR A 212 8.52 -14.49 3.03
N THR A 213 8.29 -13.47 2.21
CA THR A 213 8.37 -13.52 0.76
C THR A 213 9.77 -13.92 0.35
N ARG A 214 9.88 -14.77 -0.67
CA ARG A 214 11.17 -15.21 -1.20
C ARG A 214 11.98 -13.97 -1.61
N ARG A 215 13.18 -13.84 -1.09
CA ARG A 215 14.10 -12.75 -1.42
C ARG A 215 15.11 -13.28 -2.42
N LEU A 216 15.42 -12.49 -3.44
CA LEU A 216 16.33 -12.87 -4.51
C LEU A 216 17.50 -11.90 -4.57
N ARG A 217 18.64 -12.40 -5.06
CA ARG A 217 19.85 -11.61 -5.35
C ARG A 217 20.26 -10.73 -4.16
N GLY A 218 20.31 -9.41 -4.34
CA GLY A 218 20.75 -8.46 -3.29
C GLY A 218 19.91 -8.47 -2.01
N PHE A 219 18.73 -9.09 -2.02
CA PHE A 219 17.92 -9.28 -0.82
C PHE A 219 18.07 -10.66 -0.17
N ASP A 220 18.82 -11.60 -0.76
CA ASP A 220 19.05 -12.89 -0.13
C ASP A 220 19.68 -12.74 1.26
N GLY A 221 19.18 -13.50 2.22
CA GLY A 221 19.54 -13.40 3.64
C GLY A 221 19.12 -12.12 4.37
N GLN A 222 18.57 -11.10 3.68
CA GLN A 222 18.15 -9.83 4.29
C GLN A 222 16.77 -9.92 4.93
N PHE A 223 16.44 -8.97 5.83
CA PHE A 223 15.12 -8.87 6.48
C PHE A 223 14.68 -10.14 7.23
N THR A 224 15.63 -10.95 7.70
CA THR A 224 15.38 -12.24 8.37
C THR A 224 15.07 -12.10 9.87
N THR A 225 15.33 -10.93 10.45
CA THR A 225 15.06 -10.63 11.85
C THR A 225 14.00 -9.55 11.98
N PRO A 226 13.08 -9.65 12.96
CA PRO A 226 12.15 -8.57 13.27
C PRO A 226 12.90 -7.26 13.62
N ARG A 227 12.27 -6.13 13.31
CA ARG A 227 12.78 -4.79 13.61
C ARG A 227 11.74 -4.00 14.40
N THR A 228 12.21 -3.16 15.30
CA THR A 228 11.36 -2.24 16.06
C THR A 228 11.77 -0.82 15.75
N PHE A 229 10.78 0.04 15.53
CA PHE A 229 10.92 1.48 15.38
C PHE A 229 10.07 2.16 16.45
N GLU A 230 10.51 3.31 16.92
CA GLU A 230 9.80 4.09 17.92
C GLU A 230 9.74 5.53 17.46
N PHE A 231 8.56 6.14 17.60
CA PHE A 231 8.27 7.50 17.18
C PHE A 231 7.52 8.22 18.28
N GLU A 232 7.98 9.42 18.64
CA GLU A 232 7.17 10.37 19.40
C GLU A 232 6.41 11.25 18.41
N PHE A 233 5.11 11.45 18.61
CA PHE A 233 4.29 12.31 17.76
C PHE A 233 3.22 13.04 18.54
N ASP A 234 2.89 14.25 18.10
CA ASP A 234 1.79 15.03 18.63
C ASP A 234 0.52 14.77 17.82
N TYR A 235 -0.59 14.61 18.53
CA TYR A 235 -1.93 14.60 17.97
C TYR A 235 -2.70 15.81 18.48
N SER A 236 -3.22 16.61 17.55
CA SER A 236 -4.24 17.62 17.82
C SER A 236 -5.33 17.54 16.74
N GLN A 237 -6.56 17.88 17.12
CA GLN A 237 -7.66 17.96 16.17
C GLN A 237 -7.42 19.07 15.15
N GLU A 238 -6.75 20.16 15.55
CA GLU A 238 -6.38 21.26 14.65
C GLU A 238 -5.42 20.80 13.53
N THR A 239 -4.37 20.03 13.86
CA THR A 239 -3.46 19.46 12.85
C THR A 239 -4.21 18.57 11.87
N LEU A 240 -5.08 17.70 12.39
CA LEU A 240 -5.90 16.83 11.56
C LEU A 240 -6.81 17.63 10.61
N GLU A 241 -7.51 18.65 11.13
CA GLU A 241 -8.44 19.50 10.37
C GLU A 241 -7.74 20.39 9.35
N ASN A 242 -6.45 20.66 9.53
CA ASN A 242 -5.63 21.41 8.59
C ASN A 242 -5.08 20.55 7.44
N LEU A 243 -5.23 19.21 7.50
CA LEU A 243 -4.86 18.35 6.39
C LEU A 243 -5.71 18.67 5.15
N SER A 244 -5.04 18.74 4.00
CA SER A 244 -5.72 19.05 2.73
C SER A 244 -6.89 18.11 2.49
N PHE A 245 -8.01 18.65 2.03
CA PHE A 245 -9.19 17.85 1.71
C PHE A 245 -9.88 18.39 0.47
N GLN A 246 -9.87 17.59 -0.60
CA GLN A 246 -10.43 17.97 -1.89
C GLN A 246 -11.53 17.00 -2.31
N ARG A 247 -12.74 17.52 -2.52
CA ARG A 247 -13.82 16.78 -3.19
C ARG A 247 -13.57 16.72 -4.69
N LEU A 248 -13.90 15.58 -5.28
CA LEU A 248 -13.68 15.29 -6.70
C LEU A 248 -15.01 15.19 -7.45
N ASP A 249 -15.98 16.03 -7.12
CA ASP A 249 -17.37 15.91 -7.59
C ASP A 249 -17.53 15.93 -9.11
N ASP A 250 -16.63 16.60 -9.83
CA ASP A 250 -16.58 16.72 -11.28
C ASP A 250 -15.99 15.48 -11.98
N ARG A 251 -15.27 14.63 -11.25
CA ARG A 251 -14.51 13.50 -11.83
C ARG A 251 -14.75 12.15 -11.16
N LYS A 252 -15.35 12.11 -9.97
CA LYS A 252 -15.57 10.89 -9.20
C LYS A 252 -16.35 9.84 -10.02
N GLY A 253 -15.97 8.58 -9.91
CA GLY A 253 -16.58 7.48 -10.66
C GLY A 253 -16.02 7.24 -12.07
N ASN A 254 -15.26 8.18 -12.63
CA ASN A 254 -14.58 7.96 -13.91
C ASN A 254 -13.52 6.87 -13.77
N ARG A 255 -13.38 6.01 -14.80
CA ARG A 255 -12.34 4.97 -14.88
C ARG A 255 -10.94 5.59 -15.08
N GLN A 256 -10.35 6.03 -13.97
CA GLN A 256 -9.04 6.64 -13.85
C GLN A 256 -8.61 6.54 -12.38
N ALA A 257 -7.35 6.84 -12.06
CA ALA A 257 -6.89 7.06 -10.69
C ALA A 257 -6.48 8.52 -10.46
N ILE A 258 -6.55 8.97 -9.21
CA ILE A 258 -5.88 10.21 -8.79
C ILE A 258 -4.36 9.99 -8.71
N SER A 259 -3.62 11.09 -8.92
CA SER A 259 -2.17 11.07 -8.77
C SER A 259 -1.79 10.78 -7.32
N PRO A 260 -0.74 9.96 -7.10
CA PRO A 260 -0.13 9.74 -5.80
C PRO A 260 0.19 11.06 -5.08
N MET A 261 0.18 11.02 -3.76
CA MET A 261 0.85 12.02 -2.94
C MET A 261 2.33 11.69 -2.89
N GLU A 262 3.17 12.65 -3.28
CA GLU A 262 4.62 12.52 -3.19
C GLU A 262 5.10 13.22 -1.91
N MET A 263 6.01 12.56 -1.20
CA MET A 263 6.71 13.12 -0.05
C MET A 263 8.20 12.84 -0.26
N ASP A 264 9.04 13.90 -0.25
CA ASP A 264 10.45 13.84 -0.68
C ASP A 264 11.27 12.68 -0.06
N MET A 265 10.94 12.27 1.16
CA MET A 265 11.68 11.28 1.92
C MET A 265 11.07 9.87 1.92
N MET A 266 9.86 9.70 1.37
CA MET A 266 9.15 8.42 1.33
C MET A 266 8.96 7.98 -0.13
N PRO A 267 9.53 6.83 -0.56
CA PRO A 267 9.34 6.36 -1.91
C PRO A 267 7.88 5.96 -2.14
N LEU A 268 7.46 5.96 -3.40
CA LEU A 268 6.21 5.33 -3.80
C LEU A 268 6.47 3.87 -4.14
N SER A 269 5.51 2.99 -3.84
CA SER A 269 5.52 1.57 -4.22
C SER A 269 5.24 1.33 -5.72
N THR A 270 5.69 2.25 -6.56
CA THR A 270 5.49 2.26 -8.00
C THR A 270 6.51 1.33 -8.67
N ALA A 271 6.01 0.29 -9.33
CA ALA A 271 6.85 -0.69 -10.00
C ALA A 271 7.72 -0.04 -11.11
N PRO A 272 8.93 -0.57 -11.35
CA PRO A 272 9.82 -0.09 -12.42
C PRO A 272 9.12 -0.02 -13.78
N ALA A 273 9.51 0.93 -14.63
CA ALA A 273 8.98 0.98 -16.00
C ALA A 273 9.27 -0.33 -16.75
N ALA A 274 8.39 -0.74 -17.66
CA ALA A 274 8.55 -2.02 -18.37
C ALA A 274 9.91 -2.13 -19.07
N GLY A 275 10.35 -1.08 -19.76
CA GLY A 275 11.66 -1.03 -20.43
C GLY A 275 12.87 -0.89 -19.49
N SER A 276 12.64 -0.75 -18.18
CA SER A 276 13.70 -0.71 -17.16
C SER A 276 13.81 -2.02 -16.39
N LEU A 277 12.91 -2.99 -16.62
CA LEU A 277 13.02 -4.31 -16.01
C LEU A 277 14.24 -5.04 -16.60
N PRO A 278 15.01 -5.79 -15.77
CA PRO A 278 16.06 -6.67 -16.25
C PRO A 278 15.57 -7.67 -17.30
N GLY A 279 16.45 -8.05 -18.23
CA GLY A 279 16.19 -9.04 -19.26
C GLY A 279 15.39 -8.52 -20.47
N ARG A 280 14.71 -9.44 -21.15
CA ARG A 280 13.88 -9.14 -22.31
C ARG A 280 12.41 -9.04 -21.90
N THR A 281 11.83 -7.84 -22.00
CA THR A 281 10.38 -7.66 -21.85
C THR A 281 9.63 -8.47 -22.91
N LEU A 282 8.72 -9.32 -22.46
CA LEU A 282 7.93 -10.22 -23.32
C LEU A 282 6.60 -9.59 -23.75
N GLY A 283 6.13 -8.62 -22.99
CA GLY A 283 4.92 -7.88 -23.29
C GLY A 283 4.13 -7.50 -22.05
N ARG A 284 2.93 -6.98 -22.29
CA ARG A 284 1.99 -6.54 -21.26
C ARG A 284 0.59 -7.02 -21.60
N THR A 285 -0.15 -7.41 -20.58
CA THR A 285 -1.58 -7.68 -20.69
C THR A 285 -2.35 -7.21 -19.45
N LYS A 286 -3.67 -7.30 -19.47
CA LYS A 286 -4.56 -6.76 -18.42
C LYS A 286 -5.79 -7.64 -18.22
N THR A 287 -6.30 -7.73 -16.98
CA THR A 287 -7.59 -8.35 -16.65
C THR A 287 -8.76 -7.37 -16.87
N ALA A 288 -10.00 -7.86 -16.86
CA ALA A 288 -11.19 -7.02 -17.05
C ALA A 288 -11.44 -6.04 -15.89
N ASP A 289 -10.99 -6.41 -14.70
CA ASP A 289 -11.08 -5.66 -13.43
C ASP A 289 -9.76 -4.98 -13.05
N ASP A 290 -8.92 -4.74 -14.05
CA ASP A 290 -7.81 -3.80 -14.06
C ASP A 290 -6.42 -4.23 -13.55
N ILE A 291 -6.16 -5.50 -13.26
CA ILE A 291 -4.78 -5.96 -12.98
C ILE A 291 -3.96 -5.91 -14.26
N VAL A 292 -2.84 -5.19 -14.25
CA VAL A 292 -1.88 -5.15 -15.37
C VAL A 292 -0.70 -6.07 -15.06
N PHE A 293 -0.34 -6.92 -16.03
CA PHE A 293 0.86 -7.75 -15.96
C PHE A 293 1.89 -7.28 -16.98
N VAL A 294 3.15 -7.18 -16.55
CA VAL A 294 4.31 -7.01 -17.42
C VAL A 294 5.24 -8.19 -17.19
N ALA A 295 5.53 -8.95 -18.24
CA ALA A 295 6.40 -10.13 -18.17
C ALA A 295 7.78 -9.82 -18.76
N THR A 296 8.82 -10.33 -18.12
CA THR A 296 10.21 -10.29 -18.60
C THR A 296 10.87 -11.66 -18.48
N ALA A 297 11.75 -11.98 -19.42
CA ALA A 297 12.60 -13.17 -19.38
C ALA A 297 14.05 -12.75 -19.15
N ILE A 298 14.65 -13.26 -18.09
CA ILE A 298 16.01 -12.96 -17.68
C ILE A 298 16.85 -14.23 -17.87
N PRO A 299 17.95 -14.20 -18.64
CA PRO A 299 18.85 -15.34 -18.75
C PRO A 299 19.40 -15.77 -17.38
N ASP A 300 19.84 -17.02 -17.29
CA ASP A 300 20.58 -17.56 -16.15
C ASP A 300 19.74 -17.57 -14.85
N ALA A 301 18.70 -18.40 -14.82
CA ALA A 301 17.83 -18.57 -13.64
C ALA A 301 18.59 -18.97 -12.35
N ALA A 302 19.79 -19.52 -12.49
CA ALA A 302 20.68 -19.83 -11.38
C ALA A 302 21.06 -18.59 -10.55
N ASP A 303 21.10 -17.38 -11.15
CA ASP A 303 21.32 -16.12 -10.41
C ASP A 303 20.17 -15.81 -9.44
N PHE A 304 19.03 -16.48 -9.60
CA PHE A 304 17.86 -16.37 -8.74
C PHE A 304 17.68 -17.60 -7.83
N ASP A 305 18.69 -18.49 -7.76
CA ASP A 305 18.62 -19.78 -7.06
C ASP A 305 17.42 -20.65 -7.50
N ILE A 306 17.13 -20.63 -8.80
CA ILE A 306 15.98 -21.32 -9.40
C ILE A 306 16.45 -22.22 -10.55
N ASP A 307 15.87 -23.43 -10.62
CA ASP A 307 16.13 -24.38 -11.71
C ASP A 307 15.63 -23.85 -13.05
N GLY A 308 16.35 -24.17 -14.13
CA GLY A 308 16.04 -23.75 -15.49
C GLY A 308 17.13 -22.85 -16.08
N SER A 309 16.96 -22.44 -17.33
CA SER A 309 17.93 -21.56 -18.01
C SER A 309 17.46 -20.10 -18.12
N THR A 310 16.17 -19.84 -17.90
CA THR A 310 15.58 -18.51 -17.97
C THR A 310 14.69 -18.28 -16.76
N TYR A 311 14.85 -17.15 -16.08
CA TYR A 311 13.90 -16.69 -15.07
C TYR A 311 12.78 -15.88 -15.73
N LEU A 312 11.55 -16.37 -15.64
CA LEU A 312 10.34 -15.64 -16.03
C LEU A 312 9.85 -14.86 -14.82
N ALA A 313 9.89 -13.53 -14.90
CA ALA A 313 9.35 -12.64 -13.89
C ALA A 313 8.14 -11.87 -14.43
N VAL A 314 7.07 -11.81 -13.63
CA VAL A 314 5.82 -11.13 -13.92
C VAL A 314 5.54 -10.10 -12.83
N SER A 315 5.54 -8.84 -13.21
CA SER A 315 5.19 -7.73 -12.33
C SER A 315 3.69 -7.42 -12.49
N ALA A 316 2.92 -7.65 -11.43
CA ALA A 316 1.50 -7.34 -11.35
C ALA A 316 1.30 -5.96 -10.74
N ARG A 317 0.47 -5.12 -11.37
CA ARG A 317 0.42 -3.68 -11.07
C ARG A 317 -0.97 -3.09 -11.24
N THR A 318 -1.23 -1.99 -10.55
CA THR A 318 -2.36 -1.10 -10.85
C THR A 318 -2.16 -0.43 -12.23
N PRO A 319 -3.23 -0.11 -12.96
CA PRO A 319 -3.12 0.33 -14.36
C PRO A 319 -2.65 1.77 -14.54
N TYR A 320 -2.85 2.65 -13.55
CA TYR A 320 -2.55 4.08 -13.64
C TYR A 320 -1.26 4.43 -12.88
N ASN A 321 -1.23 4.18 -11.56
CA ASN A 321 -0.10 4.57 -10.71
C ASN A 321 1.04 3.53 -10.68
N ARG A 322 0.83 2.38 -11.34
CA ARG A 322 1.78 1.25 -11.42
C ARG A 322 2.22 0.71 -10.06
N TYR A 323 1.45 0.93 -9.00
CA TYR A 323 1.69 0.27 -7.73
C TYR A 323 1.67 -1.25 -7.90
N VAL A 324 2.67 -1.94 -7.36
CA VAL A 324 2.72 -3.42 -7.41
C VAL A 324 1.50 -4.03 -6.71
N LEU A 325 1.08 -5.24 -7.08
CA LEU A 325 -0.07 -5.92 -6.46
C LEU A 325 0.38 -7.24 -5.84
N PRO A 326 0.61 -7.29 -4.51
CA PRO A 326 1.10 -8.48 -3.83
C PRO A 326 -0.03 -9.40 -3.36
N ALA A 327 0.34 -10.53 -2.76
CA ALA A 327 -0.58 -11.45 -2.09
C ALA A 327 -1.71 -12.03 -2.99
N MET A 328 -1.49 -12.12 -4.30
CA MET A 328 -2.28 -12.97 -5.20
C MET A 328 -1.63 -14.35 -5.39
N SER A 329 -2.39 -15.31 -5.92
CA SER A 329 -1.85 -16.55 -6.47
C SER A 329 -1.91 -16.49 -8.00
N LEU A 330 -0.78 -16.75 -8.64
CA LEU A 330 -0.61 -16.62 -10.09
C LEU A 330 0.03 -17.89 -10.64
N SER A 331 -0.51 -18.41 -11.74
CA SER A 331 0.08 -19.48 -12.54
C SER A 331 0.36 -18.98 -13.96
N GLY A 332 1.27 -19.66 -14.65
CA GLY A 332 1.64 -19.37 -16.02
C GLY A 332 1.68 -20.62 -16.88
N THR A 333 1.18 -20.52 -18.11
CA THR A 333 1.27 -21.56 -19.12
C THR A 333 1.96 -20.99 -20.36
N LEU A 334 3.07 -21.59 -20.80
CA LEU A 334 3.78 -21.19 -22.01
C LEU A 334 3.51 -22.23 -23.10
N THR A 335 2.99 -21.77 -24.24
CA THR A 335 2.69 -22.60 -25.40
C THR A 335 3.56 -22.21 -26.58
N ARG A 336 4.23 -23.21 -27.19
CA ARG A 336 5.06 -23.08 -28.39
C ARG A 336 4.48 -23.95 -29.51
N ASN A 337 4.16 -23.35 -30.65
CA ASN A 337 3.61 -24.09 -31.81
C ASN A 337 2.41 -24.99 -31.44
N GLY A 338 1.56 -24.55 -30.52
CA GLY A 338 0.40 -25.30 -30.03
C GLY A 338 0.72 -26.41 -29.01
N GLN A 339 1.97 -26.56 -28.58
CA GLN A 339 2.38 -27.49 -27.53
C GLN A 339 2.74 -26.73 -26.24
N GLN A 340 2.22 -27.20 -25.12
CA GLN A 340 2.58 -26.67 -23.80
C GLN A 340 4.03 -27.06 -23.48
N VAL A 341 4.87 -26.05 -23.23
CA VAL A 341 6.29 -26.23 -22.87
C VAL A 341 6.58 -25.85 -21.41
N PHE A 342 5.68 -25.11 -20.77
CA PHE A 342 5.70 -24.85 -19.33
C PHE A 342 4.26 -24.70 -18.83
N ASP A 343 4.01 -25.18 -17.61
CA ASP A 343 2.76 -24.99 -16.88
C ASP A 343 3.03 -25.15 -15.39
N GLY A 344 2.77 -24.11 -14.62
CA GLY A 344 3.07 -24.13 -13.20
C GLY A 344 2.87 -22.79 -12.49
N PRO A 345 3.12 -22.78 -11.17
CA PRO A 345 2.96 -21.58 -10.36
C PRO A 345 4.07 -20.55 -10.66
N LEU A 346 3.72 -19.28 -10.50
CA LEU A 346 4.65 -18.16 -10.43
C LEU A 346 4.73 -17.71 -8.97
N THR A 347 5.87 -17.97 -8.33
CA THR A 347 6.04 -17.78 -6.89
C THR A 347 6.35 -16.31 -6.56
N PRO A 348 5.67 -15.69 -5.58
CA PRO A 348 5.99 -14.33 -5.14
C PRO A 348 7.45 -14.19 -4.72
N ALA A 349 8.07 -13.09 -5.10
CA ALA A 349 9.45 -12.76 -4.75
C ALA A 349 9.67 -11.25 -4.61
N LEU A 350 10.69 -10.90 -3.83
CA LEU A 350 11.24 -9.55 -3.68
C LEU A 350 12.66 -9.53 -4.22
N ASP A 351 12.96 -8.50 -4.99
CA ASP A 351 14.25 -8.31 -5.64
C ASP A 351 14.50 -6.80 -5.81
N PRO A 352 15.75 -6.33 -5.66
CA PRO A 352 16.06 -4.90 -5.68
C PRO A 352 15.82 -4.21 -7.03
N GLU A 353 15.80 -4.93 -8.15
CA GLU A 353 15.58 -4.35 -9.50
C GLU A 353 14.21 -4.73 -10.09
N LEU A 354 13.63 -5.86 -9.68
CA LEU A 354 12.31 -6.30 -10.13
C LEU A 354 11.16 -5.83 -9.23
N ASP A 355 11.47 -5.32 -8.04
CA ASP A 355 10.50 -5.03 -6.97
C ASP A 355 9.70 -6.30 -6.58
N TYR A 356 8.55 -6.18 -5.94
CA TYR A 356 7.65 -7.31 -5.72
C TYR A 356 7.12 -7.84 -7.05
N HIS A 357 7.35 -9.13 -7.31
CA HIS A 357 6.95 -9.79 -8.54
C HIS A 357 6.63 -11.27 -8.31
N TYR A 358 6.18 -11.93 -9.37
CA TYR A 358 5.85 -13.35 -9.40
C TYR A 358 6.74 -14.03 -10.42
N GLY A 359 7.48 -15.07 -10.04
CA GLY A 359 8.41 -15.66 -10.98
C GLY A 359 8.75 -17.13 -10.76
N THR A 360 9.25 -17.71 -11.84
CA THR A 360 9.59 -19.13 -11.94
C THR A 360 10.70 -19.34 -12.97
N GLY A 361 11.36 -20.49 -12.89
CA GLY A 361 12.33 -20.91 -13.87
C GLY A 361 11.68 -21.66 -15.02
N ILE A 362 12.14 -21.38 -16.23
CA ILE A 362 11.73 -22.05 -17.46
C ILE A 362 12.97 -22.32 -18.32
N ASP A 363 12.84 -23.16 -19.34
CA ASP A 363 13.94 -23.41 -20.28
C ASP A 363 14.24 -22.13 -21.10
N THR A 364 13.30 -21.73 -21.97
CA THR A 364 13.51 -20.59 -22.86
C THR A 364 12.18 -20.07 -23.42
N VAL A 365 12.19 -18.80 -23.85
CA VAL A 365 11.09 -18.13 -24.56
C VAL A 365 11.49 -17.80 -26.00
N GLN A 366 10.59 -18.01 -26.94
CA GLN A 366 10.79 -17.76 -28.38
C GLN A 366 9.73 -16.80 -28.92
N ALA A 367 10.06 -16.12 -30.02
CA ALA A 367 9.07 -15.34 -30.76
C ALA A 367 7.97 -16.27 -31.28
N GLY A 368 6.71 -15.85 -31.15
CA GLY A 368 5.53 -16.64 -31.46
C GLY A 368 5.02 -17.53 -30.33
N ASP A 369 5.75 -17.66 -29.21
CA ASP A 369 5.21 -18.32 -28.02
C ASP A 369 4.03 -17.50 -27.45
N VAL A 370 3.09 -18.21 -26.81
CA VAL A 370 1.96 -17.59 -26.09
C VAL A 370 2.11 -17.89 -24.61
N LEU A 371 2.25 -16.82 -23.81
CA LEU A 371 2.24 -16.88 -22.36
C LEU A 371 0.84 -16.53 -21.85
N GLU A 372 0.17 -17.49 -21.24
CA GLU A 372 -1.06 -17.27 -20.49
C GLU A 372 -0.74 -17.10 -18.99
N LEU A 373 -1.36 -16.11 -18.37
CA LEU A 373 -1.24 -15.79 -16.95
C LEU A 373 -2.62 -15.94 -16.31
N SER A 374 -2.73 -16.80 -15.31
CA SER A 374 -3.99 -17.11 -14.64
C SER A 374 -3.92 -16.69 -13.17
N VAL A 375 -4.84 -15.80 -12.78
CA VAL A 375 -5.06 -15.39 -11.39
C VAL A 375 -5.93 -16.44 -10.72
N GLU A 376 -5.33 -17.23 -9.84
CA GLU A 376 -6.02 -18.30 -9.09
C GLU A 376 -6.73 -17.73 -7.84
N THR A 377 -6.07 -16.76 -7.19
CA THR A 377 -6.62 -15.99 -6.07
C THR A 377 -6.26 -14.52 -6.31
N PRO A 378 -7.22 -13.58 -6.27
CA PRO A 378 -6.93 -12.16 -6.48
C PRO A 378 -6.04 -11.60 -5.36
N PRO A 379 -5.42 -10.42 -5.54
CA PRO A 379 -4.54 -9.85 -4.53
C PRO A 379 -5.27 -9.62 -3.20
N GLN A 380 -4.80 -10.29 -2.14
CA GLN A 380 -5.41 -10.32 -0.80
C GLN A 380 -4.94 -9.14 0.07
N VAL A 381 -5.10 -7.91 -0.44
CA VAL A 381 -4.79 -6.68 0.29
C VAL A 381 -6.01 -5.80 0.41
N ALA A 382 -6.15 -5.11 1.53
CA ALA A 382 -7.26 -4.20 1.74
C ALA A 382 -7.20 -3.00 0.78
N ARG A 383 -8.36 -2.40 0.50
CA ARG A 383 -8.51 -1.35 -0.51
C ARG A 383 -9.12 -0.10 0.11
N HIS A 384 -8.55 1.05 -0.21
CA HIS A 384 -9.25 2.33 -0.08
C HIS A 384 -10.25 2.51 -1.22
N GLU A 385 -11.10 3.53 -1.08
CA GLU A 385 -12.06 3.92 -2.10
C GLU A 385 -11.38 4.21 -3.45
N GLY A 386 -12.02 3.79 -4.54
CA GLY A 386 -11.48 3.85 -5.90
C GLY A 386 -10.77 2.56 -6.33
N TYR A 387 -10.46 1.66 -5.39
CA TYR A 387 -9.90 0.33 -5.65
C TYR A 387 -10.74 -0.83 -5.11
N GLU A 388 -11.76 -0.56 -4.31
CA GLU A 388 -12.52 -1.58 -3.59
C GLU A 388 -13.38 -2.49 -4.49
N THR A 389 -13.60 -2.10 -5.75
CA THR A 389 -14.31 -2.89 -6.76
C THR A 389 -13.39 -3.47 -7.84
N ALA A 390 -12.08 -3.26 -7.71
CA ALA A 390 -11.06 -3.68 -8.67
C ALA A 390 -10.22 -4.84 -8.13
N PHE A 391 -9.60 -5.60 -9.04
CA PHE A 391 -8.65 -6.67 -8.70
C PHE A 391 -9.26 -7.78 -7.82
N LEU A 392 -10.49 -8.20 -8.11
CA LEU A 392 -11.25 -9.22 -7.37
C LEU A 392 -11.49 -10.49 -8.20
N GLN A 393 -11.27 -10.45 -9.50
CA GLN A 393 -11.58 -11.57 -10.40
C GLN A 393 -10.42 -12.55 -10.50
N THR A 394 -10.77 -13.83 -10.46
CA THR A 394 -9.93 -14.86 -11.08
C THR A 394 -10.08 -14.71 -12.60
N ALA A 395 -8.95 -14.69 -13.31
CA ALA A 395 -8.93 -14.37 -14.73
C ALA A 395 -7.68 -14.93 -15.40
N THR A 396 -7.84 -15.37 -16.65
CA THR A 396 -6.72 -15.72 -17.53
C THR A 396 -6.56 -14.65 -18.60
N THR A 397 -5.32 -14.25 -18.82
CA THR A 397 -4.96 -13.24 -19.81
C THR A 397 -3.68 -13.66 -20.54
N ARG A 398 -3.45 -13.14 -21.74
CA ARG A 398 -2.43 -13.68 -22.65
C ARG A 398 -1.48 -12.63 -23.20
N ILE A 399 -0.23 -13.02 -23.39
CA ILE A 399 0.82 -12.28 -24.07
C ILE A 399 1.33 -13.14 -25.22
N THR A 400 1.33 -12.62 -26.44
CA THR A 400 2.05 -13.22 -27.57
C THR A 400 3.43 -12.59 -27.63
N ILE A 401 4.47 -13.41 -27.57
CA ILE A 401 5.87 -12.96 -27.53
C ILE A 401 6.31 -12.59 -28.94
N GLU A 402 6.79 -11.36 -29.12
CA GLU A 402 7.28 -10.83 -30.41
C GLU A 402 8.76 -11.16 -30.68
#